data_AF-A0A445LYN2-F1
#
_entry.id   AF-A0A445LYN2-F1
#
_cell.length_a   1.000
_cell.length_b   1.000
_cell.length_c   1.000
_cell.angle_alpha   90.00
_cell.angle_beta   90.00
_cell.angle_gamma   90.00
#
_symmetry.space_group_name_H-M   'P 1'
#
loop_
_entity.id
_entity.type
_entity.pdbx_description
1 polymer ?
#
loop_
_entity_poly.entity_id
_entity_poly.type
_entity_poly.pdbx_seq_one_letter_code
_entity_poly.pdbx_strand_id
1 'polypeptide(L)'
;MPMELELGSTTIQRSFNTRYTRHARDSLDELPDSFTITDPSIPGHPIVFASPGFLKLTGYAAREVLGRPAAIFQGPRTSRKSVIEIREAVREERNAQVVLLNYRKDGTPFWMLFRVCPVFSSDGGAVVHFVAVQVPLQKKEGSGVRDFGFGCCRKEVCADSLAEIGRVCSLEQVLEPDVRELEREEPCEASDEEKRSAVNAMDNIFSVLTHYSEATGRLVCQKRCSIPDVGLLSTSLIISLGRIKQSFVLTNPRLSDMPIVYASDAFLKLTGYAKNEVLGRNCRFLGGTDTDTSTLHLVIHFF
;
A
#
# COMPACT_ATOMS: atom_id res chain seq x y z
N MET A 1 15.30 -14.36 19.51
CA MET A 1 13.94 -13.80 19.57
C MET A 1 13.87 -12.37 20.12
N PRO A 2 14.61 -11.96 21.18
CA PRO A 2 14.62 -10.53 21.60
C PRO A 2 15.46 -9.62 20.69
N MET A 3 16.57 -10.15 20.16
CA MET A 3 17.57 -9.39 19.41
C MET A 3 17.10 -8.93 18.01
N GLU A 4 16.22 -9.68 17.35
CA GLU A 4 15.64 -9.31 16.05
C GLU A 4 14.59 -8.20 16.17
N LEU A 5 13.86 -8.13 17.29
CA LEU A 5 12.88 -7.06 17.56
C LEU A 5 13.57 -5.72 17.84
N GLU A 6 14.69 -5.72 18.57
CA GLU A 6 15.50 -4.50 18.79
C GLU A 6 16.20 -4.02 17.51
N LEU A 7 16.72 -4.95 16.70
CA LEU A 7 17.34 -4.61 15.41
C LEU A 7 16.32 -4.08 14.39
N GLY A 8 15.10 -4.61 14.41
CA GLY A 8 13.98 -4.10 13.60
C GLY A 8 13.56 -2.70 14.02
N SER A 9 13.39 -2.46 15.33
CA SER A 9 13.02 -1.15 15.89
C SER A 9 14.05 -0.06 15.56
N THR A 10 15.34 -0.38 15.70
CA THR A 10 16.43 0.55 15.35
C THR A 10 16.52 0.82 13.84
N THR A 11 16.21 -0.17 12.99
CA THR A 11 16.21 0.00 11.53
C THR A 11 15.06 0.90 11.06
N ILE A 12 13.85 0.70 11.59
CA ILE A 12 12.68 1.53 11.32
C ILE A 12 12.93 2.99 11.72
N GLN A 13 13.47 3.18 12.94
CA GLN A 13 13.77 4.52 13.44
C GLN A 13 14.88 5.19 12.65
N ARG A 14 15.92 4.45 12.27
CA ARG A 14 17.02 4.94 11.45
C ARG A 14 16.54 5.35 10.06
N SER A 15 15.68 4.57 9.40
CA SER A 15 15.17 4.88 8.06
C SER A 15 14.53 6.28 8.02
N PHE A 16 13.58 6.53 8.93
CA PHE A 16 12.88 7.81 9.00
C PHE A 16 13.83 8.96 9.38
N ASN A 17 14.63 8.77 10.43
CA ASN A 17 15.53 9.80 10.97
C ASN A 17 16.72 10.10 10.04
N THR A 18 16.96 9.26 9.04
CA THR A 18 17.99 9.51 8.03
C THR A 18 17.58 10.66 7.11
N ARG A 19 16.27 10.83 6.85
CA ARG A 19 15.75 11.89 5.96
C ARG A 19 15.14 13.06 6.69
N TYR A 20 14.51 12.82 7.82
CA TYR A 20 13.84 13.88 8.57
C TYR A 20 14.53 14.08 9.92
N THR A 21 14.55 15.31 10.41
CA THR A 21 15.02 15.57 11.78
C THR A 21 14.10 14.87 12.79
N ARG A 22 14.59 14.65 14.01
CA ARG A 22 13.79 14.04 15.09
C ARG A 22 12.46 14.75 15.33
N HIS A 23 12.42 16.07 15.14
CA HIS A 23 11.25 16.91 15.37
C HIS A 23 10.12 16.69 14.35
N ALA A 24 10.43 16.07 13.21
CA ALA A 24 9.40 15.70 12.23
C ALA A 24 8.36 14.76 12.82
N ARG A 25 8.76 13.81 13.67
CA ARG A 25 7.81 12.90 14.34
C ARG A 25 6.89 13.65 15.28
N ASP A 26 7.46 14.53 16.11
CA ASP A 26 6.70 15.35 17.06
C ASP A 26 5.64 16.18 16.32
N SER A 27 6.01 16.87 15.24
CA SER A 27 5.07 17.65 14.42
C SER A 27 4.04 16.80 13.66
N LEU A 28 4.39 15.58 13.26
CA LEU A 28 3.44 14.64 12.64
C LEU A 28 2.45 14.07 13.68
N ASP A 29 2.89 13.85 14.92
CA ASP A 29 2.04 13.37 16.02
C ASP A 29 0.98 14.42 16.43
N GLU A 30 1.24 15.71 16.20
CA GLU A 30 0.30 16.80 16.45
C GLU A 30 -0.82 16.90 15.41
N LEU A 31 -0.69 16.25 14.25
CA LEU A 31 -1.72 16.28 13.22
C LEU A 31 -2.95 15.45 13.66
N PRO A 32 -4.17 15.98 13.49
CA PRO A 32 -5.39 15.31 13.93
C PRO A 32 -5.77 14.09 13.07
N ASP A 33 -5.19 13.99 11.88
CA ASP A 33 -5.55 13.01 10.86
C ASP A 33 -5.05 11.59 11.19
N SER A 34 -5.79 10.59 10.70
CA SER A 34 -5.35 9.20 10.73
C SER A 34 -4.50 8.90 9.50
N PHE A 35 -3.20 8.66 9.68
CA PHE A 35 -2.29 8.32 8.59
C PHE A 35 -1.14 7.41 9.03
N THR A 36 -0.52 6.77 8.04
CA THR A 36 0.70 5.99 8.18
C THR A 36 1.73 6.40 7.14
N ILE A 37 3.01 6.22 7.46
CA ILE A 37 4.13 6.36 6.52
C ILE A 37 4.83 5.02 6.45
N THR A 38 5.10 4.57 5.23
CA THR A 38 5.75 3.29 4.93
C THR A 38 7.06 3.53 4.17
N ASP A 39 7.99 2.60 4.26
CA ASP A 39 9.28 2.67 3.57
C ASP A 39 9.44 1.49 2.60
N PRO A 40 9.40 1.72 1.27
CA PRO A 40 9.54 0.66 0.28
C PRO A 40 10.97 0.11 0.16
N SER A 41 11.99 0.82 0.69
CA SER A 41 13.38 0.36 0.66
C SER A 41 13.70 -0.72 1.69
N ILE A 42 12.83 -0.90 2.69
CA ILE A 42 12.96 -1.94 3.70
C ILE A 42 12.18 -3.18 3.24
N PRO A 43 12.78 -4.39 3.29
CA PRO A 43 12.08 -5.63 2.93
C PRO A 43 10.72 -5.78 3.62
N GLY A 44 9.70 -6.13 2.84
CA GLY A 44 8.32 -6.24 3.32
C GLY A 44 7.53 -4.92 3.34
N HIS A 45 8.13 -3.81 2.90
CA HIS A 45 7.49 -2.48 2.82
C HIS A 45 6.76 -2.10 4.13
N PRO A 46 7.48 -2.06 5.26
CA PRO A 46 6.88 -1.89 6.58
C PRO A 46 6.40 -0.46 6.82
N ILE A 47 5.47 -0.33 7.78
CA ILE A 47 5.08 0.94 8.38
C ILE A 47 6.22 1.45 9.27
N VAL A 48 6.70 2.66 8.99
CA VAL A 48 7.77 3.33 9.75
C VAL A 48 7.27 4.46 10.64
N PHE A 49 6.04 4.92 10.42
CA PHE A 49 5.33 5.88 11.27
C PHE A 49 3.83 5.61 11.22
N ALA A 50 3.14 5.78 12.35
CA ALA A 50 1.69 5.68 12.46
C ALA A 50 1.18 6.79 13.39
N SER A 51 0.25 7.61 12.91
CA SER A 51 -0.22 8.76 13.68
C SER A 51 -1.02 8.35 14.92
N PRO A 52 -1.10 9.19 15.95
CA PRO A 52 -1.96 8.92 17.11
C PRO A 52 -3.42 8.70 16.72
N GLY A 53 -3.92 9.45 15.73
CA GLY A 53 -5.25 9.28 15.16
C GLY A 53 -5.46 7.87 14.57
N PHE A 54 -4.47 7.35 13.84
CA PHE A 54 -4.51 6.01 13.27
C PHE A 54 -4.51 4.90 14.34
N LEU A 55 -3.66 5.02 15.35
CA LEU A 55 -3.60 4.06 16.46
C LEU A 55 -4.93 4.02 17.22
N LYS A 56 -5.53 5.19 17.48
CA LYS A 56 -6.86 5.29 18.10
C LYS A 56 -7.96 4.70 17.22
N LEU A 57 -7.94 4.97 15.91
CA LEU A 57 -8.94 4.46 14.97
C LEU A 57 -8.95 2.93 14.90
N THR A 58 -7.76 2.32 14.86
CA THR A 58 -7.60 0.88 14.65
C THR A 58 -7.56 0.07 15.95
N GLY A 59 -7.25 0.71 17.08
CA GLY A 59 -7.12 0.07 18.40
C GLY A 59 -5.80 -0.69 18.60
N TYR A 60 -4.84 -0.56 17.68
CA TYR A 60 -3.51 -1.16 17.83
C TYR A 60 -2.55 -0.23 18.58
N ALA A 61 -1.63 -0.81 19.35
CA ALA A 61 -0.51 -0.07 19.91
C ALA A 61 0.59 0.15 18.88
N ALA A 62 1.38 1.22 19.00
CA ALA A 62 2.48 1.53 18.07
C ALA A 62 3.45 0.33 17.88
N ARG A 63 3.80 -0.37 18.95
CA ARG A 63 4.67 -1.58 18.92
C ARG A 63 4.10 -2.74 18.09
N GLU A 64 2.79 -2.76 17.87
CA GLU A 64 2.09 -3.80 17.10
C GLU A 64 1.96 -3.42 15.62
N VAL A 65 2.23 -2.15 15.26
CA VAL A 65 2.05 -1.58 13.93
C VAL A 65 3.39 -1.30 13.26
N LEU A 66 4.31 -0.64 13.97
CA LEU A 66 5.61 -0.27 13.43
C LEU A 66 6.41 -1.50 13.05
N GLY A 67 6.98 -1.50 11.84
CA GLY A 67 7.74 -2.62 11.28
C GLY A 67 6.90 -3.67 10.59
N ARG A 68 5.57 -3.55 10.59
CA ARG A 68 4.68 -4.51 9.97
C ARG A 68 4.17 -4.00 8.62
N PRO A 69 3.83 -4.90 7.68
CA PRO A 69 3.16 -4.50 6.45
C PRO A 69 1.75 -3.98 6.75
N ALA A 70 1.27 -3.03 5.97
CA ALA A 70 -0.09 -2.47 6.13
C ALA A 70 -1.22 -3.50 5.87
N ALA A 71 -0.91 -4.67 5.32
CA ALA A 71 -1.88 -5.74 5.08
C ALA A 71 -2.49 -6.31 6.39
N ILE A 72 -1.90 -6.06 7.56
CA ILE A 72 -2.42 -6.56 8.85
C ILE A 72 -3.81 -6.03 9.22
N PHE A 73 -4.28 -4.95 8.56
CA PHE A 73 -5.61 -4.37 8.81
C PHE A 73 -6.71 -4.94 7.91
N GLN A 74 -6.35 -5.83 6.98
CA GLN A 74 -7.28 -6.48 6.06
C GLN A 74 -7.88 -7.73 6.72
N GLY A 75 -9.07 -8.12 6.27
CA GLY A 75 -9.74 -9.32 6.78
C GLY A 75 -10.62 -10.00 5.75
N PRO A 76 -11.46 -10.96 6.16
CA PRO A 76 -12.15 -11.87 5.24
C PRO A 76 -13.05 -11.18 4.21
N ARG A 77 -13.63 -10.02 4.57
CA ARG A 77 -14.52 -9.25 3.69
C ARG A 77 -13.84 -8.07 3.00
N THR A 78 -12.53 -7.91 3.16
CA THR A 78 -11.77 -6.89 2.41
C THR A 78 -11.75 -7.26 0.93
N SER A 79 -12.21 -6.35 0.06
CA SER A 79 -12.28 -6.57 -1.38
C SER A 79 -10.89 -6.80 -1.99
N ARG A 80 -10.70 -7.96 -2.63
CA ARG A 80 -9.46 -8.27 -3.38
C ARG A 80 -9.19 -7.27 -4.50
N LYS A 81 -10.25 -6.78 -5.15
CA LYS A 81 -10.13 -5.76 -6.22
C LYS A 81 -9.50 -4.48 -5.68
N SER A 82 -9.99 -4.00 -4.53
CA SER A 82 -9.44 -2.80 -3.86
C SER A 82 -7.98 -3.01 -3.45
N VAL A 83 -7.63 -4.20 -2.94
CA VAL A 83 -6.25 -4.53 -2.56
C VAL A 83 -5.32 -4.59 -3.77
N ILE A 84 -5.77 -5.17 -4.89
CA ILE A 84 -5.01 -5.18 -6.14
C ILE A 84 -4.80 -3.74 -6.63
N GLU A 85 -5.84 -2.92 -6.67
CA GLU A 85 -5.72 -1.52 -7.12
C GLU A 85 -4.67 -0.73 -6.32
N ILE A 86 -4.65 -0.89 -4.98
CA ILE A 86 -3.63 -0.28 -4.12
C ILE A 86 -2.24 -0.83 -4.44
N ARG A 87 -2.10 -2.14 -4.62
CA ARG A 87 -0.83 -2.79 -4.94
C ARG A 87 -0.27 -2.29 -6.28
N GLU A 88 -1.10 -2.23 -7.30
CA GLU A 88 -0.71 -1.73 -8.62
C GLU A 88 -0.31 -0.25 -8.53
N ALA A 89 -1.03 0.57 -7.77
CA ALA A 89 -0.68 1.98 -7.58
C ALA A 89 0.68 2.17 -6.89
N VAL A 90 0.97 1.37 -5.87
CA VAL A 90 2.26 1.38 -5.17
C VAL A 90 3.38 0.93 -6.11
N ARG A 91 3.18 -0.16 -6.88
CA ARG A 91 4.15 -0.62 -7.89
C ARG A 91 4.38 0.41 -8.98
N GLU A 92 3.31 1.10 -9.38
CA GLU A 92 3.36 2.12 -10.41
C GLU A 92 3.86 3.48 -9.90
N GLU A 93 4.15 3.60 -8.61
CA GLU A 93 4.59 4.85 -7.97
C GLU A 93 3.65 6.01 -8.28
N ARG A 94 2.33 5.73 -8.23
CA ARG A 94 1.26 6.70 -8.47
C ARG A 94 0.36 6.87 -7.26
N ASN A 95 -0.38 7.96 -7.27
CA ASN A 95 -1.45 8.18 -6.30
C ASN A 95 -2.60 7.19 -6.52
N ALA A 96 -3.24 6.77 -5.44
CA ALA A 96 -4.50 6.04 -5.49
C ALA A 96 -5.43 6.45 -4.36
N GLN A 97 -6.72 6.32 -4.62
CA GLN A 97 -7.77 6.56 -3.65
C GLN A 97 -8.84 5.48 -3.81
N VAL A 98 -9.02 4.67 -2.77
CA VAL A 98 -9.85 3.48 -2.81
C VAL A 98 -10.69 3.41 -1.54
N VAL A 99 -11.96 3.05 -1.66
CA VAL A 99 -12.76 2.67 -0.50
C VAL A 99 -12.62 1.17 -0.26
N LEU A 100 -12.29 0.79 0.97
CA LEU A 100 -12.15 -0.60 1.37
C LEU A 100 -12.58 -0.83 2.82
N LEU A 101 -12.88 -2.09 3.12
CA LEU A 101 -13.20 -2.54 4.46
C LEU A 101 -11.91 -2.96 5.18
N ASN A 102 -11.64 -2.35 6.32
CA ASN A 102 -10.55 -2.73 7.23
C ASN A 102 -11.13 -3.21 8.57
N TYR A 103 -10.26 -3.82 9.37
CA TYR A 103 -10.62 -4.43 10.64
C TYR A 103 -9.80 -3.83 11.77
N ARG A 104 -10.48 -3.47 12.85
CA ARG A 104 -9.84 -3.08 14.10
C ARG A 104 -9.21 -4.29 14.80
N LYS A 105 -8.41 -4.02 15.82
CA LYS A 105 -7.76 -5.07 16.63
C LYS A 105 -8.75 -6.06 17.26
N ASP A 106 -9.93 -5.60 17.63
CA ASP A 106 -11.02 -6.41 18.18
C ASP A 106 -11.79 -7.21 17.11
N GLY A 107 -11.42 -7.08 15.83
CA GLY A 107 -12.10 -7.72 14.70
C GLY A 107 -13.31 -6.92 14.18
N THR A 108 -13.63 -5.75 14.74
CA THR A 108 -14.74 -4.93 14.26
C THR A 108 -14.44 -4.38 12.86
N PRO A 109 -15.25 -4.67 11.83
CA PRO A 109 -15.05 -4.12 10.49
C PRO A 109 -15.47 -2.65 10.44
N PHE A 110 -14.79 -1.87 9.62
CA PHE A 110 -15.18 -0.49 9.30
C PHE A 110 -14.76 -0.13 7.87
N TRP A 111 -15.62 0.64 7.22
CA TRP A 111 -15.33 1.21 5.91
C TRP A 111 -14.43 2.42 6.06
N MET A 112 -13.49 2.57 5.13
CA MET A 112 -12.64 3.73 5.11
C MET A 112 -12.24 4.13 3.69
N LEU A 113 -12.16 5.44 3.45
CA LEU A 113 -11.49 6.02 2.29
C LEU A 113 -9.98 5.97 2.56
N PHE A 114 -9.27 5.21 1.74
CA PHE A 114 -7.83 5.07 1.77
C PHE A 114 -7.22 5.88 0.64
N ARG A 115 -6.38 6.87 0.96
CA ARG A 115 -5.63 7.64 -0.02
C ARG A 115 -4.14 7.43 0.20
N VAL A 116 -3.43 6.94 -0.81
CA VAL A 116 -1.98 6.71 -0.76
C VAL A 116 -1.25 7.53 -1.81
N CYS A 117 -0.15 8.15 -1.41
CA CYS A 117 0.71 8.97 -2.25
C CYS A 117 2.18 8.62 -2.01
N PRO A 118 2.98 8.40 -3.08
CA PRO A 118 4.43 8.32 -2.97
C PRO A 118 5.03 9.66 -2.55
N VAL A 119 6.08 9.59 -1.74
CA VAL A 119 6.98 10.70 -1.40
C VAL A 119 8.26 10.49 -2.20
N PHE A 120 8.64 11.46 -3.02
CA PHE A 120 9.82 11.36 -3.86
C PHE A 120 11.00 12.09 -3.23
N SER A 121 12.20 11.56 -3.41
CA SER A 121 13.44 12.29 -3.22
C SER A 121 13.55 13.36 -4.29
N SER A 122 13.83 14.60 -3.91
CA SER A 122 14.15 15.66 -4.87
C SER A 122 15.48 15.37 -5.59
N ASP A 123 16.36 14.58 -4.95
CA ASP A 123 17.54 14.00 -5.56
C ASP A 123 17.18 12.70 -6.30
N GLY A 124 17.20 12.74 -7.64
CA GLY A 124 16.99 11.58 -8.52
C GLY A 124 15.54 11.13 -8.72
N GLY A 125 14.55 11.66 -7.97
CA GLY A 125 13.14 11.34 -8.17
C GLY A 125 12.72 9.93 -7.72
N ALA A 126 13.55 9.24 -6.93
CA ALA A 126 13.23 7.93 -6.37
C ALA A 126 12.16 8.03 -5.29
N VAL A 127 11.27 7.03 -5.17
CA VAL A 127 10.32 6.97 -4.05
C VAL A 127 11.06 6.60 -2.77
N VAL A 128 10.89 7.42 -1.74
CA VAL A 128 11.54 7.23 -0.43
C VAL A 128 10.56 6.74 0.63
N HIS A 129 9.29 7.12 0.51
CA HIS A 129 8.22 6.69 1.41
C HIS A 129 6.89 6.67 0.66
N PHE A 130 5.88 6.03 1.24
CA PHE A 130 4.49 6.27 0.89
C PHE A 130 3.74 6.79 2.13
N VAL A 131 2.96 7.85 1.94
CA VAL A 131 2.01 8.37 2.93
C VAL A 131 0.63 7.82 2.59
N ALA A 132 -0.03 7.22 3.56
CA ALA A 132 -1.40 6.75 3.43
C ALA A 132 -2.30 7.39 4.48
N VAL A 133 -3.30 8.15 4.03
CA VAL A 133 -4.34 8.76 4.87
C VAL A 133 -5.56 7.83 4.91
N GLN A 134 -6.15 7.67 6.08
CA GLN A 134 -7.33 6.84 6.31
C GLN A 134 -8.47 7.68 6.90
N VAL A 135 -9.55 7.84 6.14
CA VAL A 135 -10.76 8.54 6.61
C VAL A 135 -11.85 7.48 6.86
N PRO A 136 -12.24 7.22 8.13
CA PRO A 136 -13.32 6.27 8.42
C PRO A 136 -14.64 6.81 7.86
N LEU A 137 -15.40 5.95 7.17
CA LEU A 137 -16.69 6.31 6.60
C LEU A 137 -17.81 6.01 7.58
N GLN A 138 -18.77 6.92 7.66
CA GLN A 138 -20.00 6.69 8.40
C GLN A 138 -20.94 5.81 7.56
N LYS A 139 -21.48 4.75 8.16
CA LYS A 139 -22.53 3.97 7.51
C LYS A 139 -23.77 4.86 7.41
N LYS A 140 -24.17 5.23 6.20
CA LYS A 140 -25.50 5.84 5.99
C LYS A 140 -26.52 4.75 6.30
N GLU A 141 -27.26 4.89 7.40
CA GLU A 141 -28.43 4.05 7.64
C GLU A 141 -29.42 4.32 6.50
N GLY A 142 -29.60 3.33 5.63
CA GLY A 142 -30.64 3.37 4.62
C GLY A 142 -32.00 3.46 5.30
N SER A 143 -32.83 4.40 4.86
CA SER A 143 -34.23 4.47 5.19
C SER A 143 -34.97 3.22 4.71
N GLY A 144 -35.39 2.35 5.64
CA GLY A 144 -36.22 1.15 5.43
C GLY A 144 -35.40 -0.14 5.63
N VAL A 145 -35.68 -1.05 6.57
CA VAL A 145 -36.93 -1.55 7.13
C VAL A 145 -36.74 -1.83 8.64
N ARG A 146 -37.83 -1.71 9.41
CA ARG A 146 -37.86 -1.95 10.86
C ARG A 146 -37.49 -3.39 11.21
N ASP A 147 -36.63 -3.50 12.23
CA ASP A 147 -36.65 -4.46 13.33
C ASP A 147 -36.91 -5.95 13.00
N PHE A 148 -35.85 -6.77 13.07
CA PHE A 148 -35.98 -8.18 13.44
C PHE A 148 -34.95 -8.54 14.52
N GLY A 149 -35.48 -8.62 15.75
CA GLY A 149 -34.88 -9.02 17.01
C GLY A 149 -33.63 -9.91 16.97
N PHE A 150 -32.56 -9.40 17.57
CA PHE A 150 -31.49 -10.23 18.13
C PHE A 150 -32.00 -10.94 19.38
N GLY A 151 -32.46 -12.18 19.22
CA GLY A 151 -32.60 -13.13 20.30
C GLY A 151 -31.22 -13.58 20.78
N CYS A 152 -30.79 -13.07 21.94
CA CYS A 152 -29.70 -13.64 22.73
C CYS A 152 -30.15 -15.01 23.30
N CYS A 153 -29.28 -16.03 23.29
CA CYS A 153 -29.04 -16.89 24.46
C CYS A 153 -27.91 -17.93 24.22
N ARG A 154 -26.88 -17.82 25.08
CA ARG A 154 -26.12 -18.86 25.80
C ARG A 154 -25.82 -20.22 25.12
N LYS A 155 -24.53 -20.55 25.08
CA LYS A 155 -24.03 -21.94 24.98
C LYS A 155 -23.83 -22.53 26.39
N GLU A 156 -24.48 -23.65 26.67
CA GLU A 156 -24.07 -24.63 27.69
C GLU A 156 -23.77 -25.99 27.02
N VAL A 157 -23.10 -26.86 27.77
CA VAL A 157 -22.16 -27.92 27.35
C VAL A 157 -22.76 -29.33 27.47
N CYS A 158 -22.16 -30.30 26.75
CA CYS A 158 -21.90 -31.73 27.11
C CYS A 158 -22.50 -32.85 26.23
N ALA A 159 -21.59 -33.48 25.47
CA ALA A 159 -21.18 -34.90 25.46
C ALA A 159 -22.15 -36.11 25.38
N ASP A 160 -21.81 -36.97 24.41
CA ASP A 160 -21.65 -38.44 24.39
C ASP A 160 -22.77 -39.46 24.06
N SER A 161 -22.43 -40.28 23.04
CA SER A 161 -22.63 -41.73 22.84
C SER A 161 -24.03 -42.29 22.53
N LEU A 162 -24.28 -43.35 21.74
CA LEU A 162 -23.62 -44.19 20.71
C LEU A 162 -24.71 -45.22 20.23
N ALA A 163 -24.45 -45.98 19.15
CA ALA A 163 -25.17 -47.18 18.63
C ALA A 163 -26.31 -46.96 17.59
N GLU A 164 -26.49 -47.74 16.51
CA GLU A 164 -25.68 -48.65 15.68
C GLU A 164 -26.52 -48.99 14.40
N ILE A 165 -25.83 -49.11 13.25
CA ILE A 165 -25.99 -50.04 12.10
C ILE A 165 -27.36 -50.28 11.41
N GLY A 166 -27.37 -50.15 10.05
CA GLY A 166 -28.22 -50.96 9.15
C GLY A 166 -28.47 -50.39 7.73
N ARG A 167 -27.87 -50.99 6.69
CA ARG A 167 -28.00 -50.65 5.25
C ARG A 167 -29.42 -50.89 4.68
N VAL A 168 -29.84 -50.09 3.69
CA VAL A 168 -30.19 -50.49 2.29
C VAL A 168 -30.48 -49.22 1.45
N CYS A 169 -29.94 -49.19 0.22
CA CYS A 169 -30.16 -48.16 -0.79
C CYS A 169 -31.64 -47.99 -1.16
N SER A 170 -32.10 -46.74 -1.29
CA SER A 170 -32.98 -46.32 -2.39
C SER A 170 -32.95 -44.81 -2.55
N LEU A 171 -32.71 -44.44 -3.80
CA LEU A 171 -32.91 -43.16 -4.48
C LEU A 171 -33.99 -42.28 -3.84
N GLU A 172 -33.62 -41.15 -3.22
CA GLU A 172 -34.52 -40.00 -3.06
C GLU A 172 -33.72 -38.73 -2.74
N GLN A 173 -34.20 -37.63 -3.32
CA GLN A 173 -33.50 -36.39 -3.60
C GLN A 173 -33.07 -35.67 -2.31
N VAL A 174 -31.77 -35.52 -2.08
CA VAL A 174 -31.25 -34.60 -1.06
C VAL A 174 -31.08 -33.24 -1.71
N LEU A 175 -31.96 -32.34 -1.29
CA LEU A 175 -31.90 -30.90 -1.47
C LEU A 175 -30.49 -30.40 -1.13
N GLU A 176 -29.82 -29.84 -2.13
CA GLU A 176 -28.67 -28.96 -1.96
C GLU A 176 -29.00 -27.94 -0.85
N PRO A 177 -28.14 -27.76 0.17
CA PRO A 177 -28.34 -26.69 1.13
C PRO A 177 -28.09 -25.38 0.39
N ASP A 178 -29.21 -24.70 0.14
CA ASP A 178 -29.35 -23.31 -0.28
C ASP A 178 -28.15 -22.49 0.21
N VAL A 179 -27.23 -22.19 -0.71
CA VAL A 179 -26.11 -21.30 -0.46
C VAL A 179 -26.74 -19.94 -0.25
N ARG A 180 -27.11 -19.67 1.01
CA ARG A 180 -27.65 -18.38 1.44
C ARG A 180 -26.79 -17.32 0.83
N GLU A 181 -27.42 -16.53 -0.04
CA GLU A 181 -26.84 -15.38 -0.70
C GLU A 181 -26.04 -14.62 0.35
N LEU A 182 -24.72 -14.63 0.18
CA LEU A 182 -23.82 -13.78 0.92
C LEU A 182 -24.25 -12.36 0.54
N GLU A 183 -25.09 -11.75 1.37
CA GLU A 183 -25.55 -10.37 1.20
C GLU A 183 -24.30 -9.54 0.86
N ARG A 184 -24.16 -9.20 -0.43
CA ARG A 184 -23.09 -8.31 -0.89
C ARG A 184 -23.45 -6.97 -0.30
N GLU A 185 -22.93 -6.67 0.89
CA GLU A 185 -22.97 -5.32 1.42
C GLU A 185 -22.45 -4.40 0.32
N GLU A 186 -23.32 -3.50 -0.14
CA GLU A 186 -22.98 -2.55 -1.19
C GLU A 186 -21.75 -1.75 -0.75
N PRO A 187 -20.79 -1.50 -1.67
CA PRO A 187 -19.63 -0.69 -1.36
C PRO A 187 -20.06 0.65 -0.79
N CYS A 188 -19.59 0.98 0.41
CA CYS A 188 -19.78 2.32 0.96
C CYS A 188 -19.12 3.33 0.02
N GLU A 189 -19.82 4.40 -0.34
CA GLU A 189 -19.24 5.48 -1.12
C GLU A 189 -18.77 6.61 -0.21
N ALA A 190 -17.54 7.08 -0.44
CA ALA A 190 -17.03 8.26 0.24
C ALA A 190 -17.69 9.53 -0.31
N SER A 191 -18.19 10.38 0.60
CA SER A 191 -18.67 11.72 0.32
C SER A 191 -17.55 12.64 -0.16
N ASP A 192 -17.91 13.74 -0.81
CA ASP A 192 -16.92 14.72 -1.26
C ASP A 192 -16.23 15.43 -0.09
N GLU A 193 -16.87 15.50 1.07
CA GLU A 193 -16.24 16.00 2.30
C GLU A 193 -15.12 15.08 2.78
N GLU A 194 -15.38 13.77 2.84
CA GLU A 194 -14.37 12.78 3.23
C GLU A 194 -13.20 12.76 2.24
N LYS A 195 -13.48 12.90 0.93
CA LYS A 195 -12.43 13.03 -0.10
C LYS A 195 -11.60 14.30 0.09
N ARG A 196 -12.25 15.44 0.38
CA ARG A 196 -11.56 16.72 0.59
C ARG A 196 -10.71 16.69 1.86
N SER A 197 -11.24 16.10 2.93
CA SER A 197 -10.51 15.87 4.18
C SER A 197 -9.25 15.03 3.93
N ALA A 198 -9.35 13.95 3.15
CA ALA A 198 -8.17 13.13 2.80
C ALA A 198 -7.11 13.90 2.00
N VAL A 199 -7.51 14.82 1.11
CA VAL A 199 -6.58 15.69 0.37
C VAL A 199 -5.90 16.68 1.30
N ASN A 200 -6.66 17.38 2.14
CA ASN A 200 -6.11 18.38 3.07
C ASN A 200 -5.13 17.75 4.06
N ALA A 201 -5.46 16.57 4.61
CA ALA A 201 -4.58 15.80 5.46
C ALA A 201 -3.26 15.47 4.75
N MET A 202 -3.34 15.03 3.49
CA MET A 202 -2.17 14.73 2.67
C MET A 202 -1.27 15.95 2.51
N ASP A 203 -1.83 17.12 2.18
CA ASP A 203 -1.08 18.36 1.98
C ASP A 203 -0.40 18.82 3.27
N ASN A 204 -1.06 18.71 4.42
CA ASN A 204 -0.47 19.01 5.73
C ASN A 204 0.72 18.09 6.04
N ILE A 205 0.58 16.78 5.80
CA ILE A 205 1.66 15.81 6.03
C ILE A 205 2.85 16.11 5.11
N PHE A 206 2.61 16.37 3.82
CA PHE A 206 3.68 16.72 2.88
C PHE A 206 4.38 18.02 3.26
N SER A 207 3.65 19.01 3.78
CA SER A 207 4.24 20.26 4.29
C SER A 207 5.25 19.97 5.42
N VAL A 208 4.86 19.15 6.40
CA VAL A 208 5.74 18.74 7.51
C VAL A 208 6.96 17.97 7.00
N LEU A 209 6.77 16.96 6.14
CA LEU A 209 7.86 16.17 5.59
C LEU A 209 8.84 17.02 4.77
N THR A 210 8.32 17.94 3.96
CA THR A 210 9.14 18.83 3.12
C THR A 210 9.98 19.74 4.02
N HIS A 211 9.34 20.43 4.97
CA HIS A 211 10.02 21.33 5.90
C HIS A 211 11.18 20.65 6.64
N TYR A 212 10.93 19.46 7.22
CA TYR A 212 11.97 18.76 7.98
C TYR A 212 12.99 18.01 7.13
N SER A 213 12.76 17.88 5.82
CA SER A 213 13.76 17.39 4.87
C SER A 213 14.80 18.44 4.49
N GLU A 214 14.48 19.73 4.62
CA GLU A 214 15.41 20.85 4.35
C GLU A 214 16.59 20.83 5.31
N ALA A 215 16.32 20.62 6.59
CA ALA A 215 17.34 20.62 7.64
C ALA A 215 18.34 19.47 7.54
N THR A 216 18.02 18.38 6.82
CA THR A 216 18.94 17.26 6.57
C THR A 216 19.61 17.34 5.20
N GLY A 217 19.21 18.29 4.35
CA GLY A 217 19.62 18.37 2.95
C GLY A 217 19.07 17.26 2.06
N ARG A 218 18.24 16.36 2.58
CA ARG A 218 17.65 15.23 1.84
C ARG A 218 16.23 15.53 1.42
N LEU A 219 16.10 16.58 0.61
CA LEU A 219 14.83 17.16 0.18
C LEU A 219 13.87 16.12 -0.39
N VAL A 220 12.59 16.27 -0.07
CA VAL A 220 11.50 15.46 -0.61
C VAL A 220 10.43 16.31 -1.27
N CYS A 221 9.63 15.69 -2.14
CA CYS A 221 8.56 16.34 -2.87
C CYS A 221 7.40 15.39 -3.16
N GLN A 222 6.21 15.96 -3.35
CA GLN A 222 4.97 15.21 -3.64
C GLN A 222 4.87 14.78 -5.11
N LYS A 223 5.39 15.59 -6.02
CA LYS A 223 5.49 15.25 -7.44
C LYS A 223 6.90 14.76 -7.69
N ARG A 224 7.06 13.69 -8.45
CA ARG A 224 8.38 13.25 -8.90
C ARG A 224 9.06 14.44 -9.58
N CYS A 225 10.09 14.98 -8.94
CA CYS A 225 10.94 15.94 -9.60
C CYS A 225 11.49 15.24 -10.84
N SER A 226 11.28 15.85 -12.00
CA SER A 226 12.10 15.56 -13.16
C SER A 226 13.53 15.71 -12.67
N ILE A 227 14.20 14.56 -12.58
CA ILE A 227 15.64 14.42 -12.68
C ILE A 227 16.34 15.76 -12.97
N PRO A 228 17.06 16.36 -12.00
CA PRO A 228 18.17 17.22 -12.36
C PRO A 228 19.19 16.29 -12.98
N ASP A 229 19.27 16.32 -14.32
CA ASP A 229 20.36 15.74 -15.11
C ASP A 229 20.90 14.38 -14.61
N VAL A 230 20.07 13.33 -14.61
CA VAL A 230 20.49 11.95 -14.34
C VAL A 230 21.31 11.56 -15.55
N GLY A 231 22.62 11.80 -15.42
CA GLY A 231 23.64 11.41 -16.36
C GLY A 231 23.19 11.56 -17.80
N LEU A 232 23.03 12.81 -18.28
CA LEU A 232 22.87 13.11 -19.70
C LEU A 232 23.84 12.22 -20.48
N LEU A 233 23.29 11.15 -21.06
CA LEU A 233 23.98 10.43 -22.10
C LEU A 233 24.33 11.49 -23.13
N SER A 234 25.60 11.57 -23.52
CA SER A 234 26.02 12.57 -24.49
C SER A 234 25.09 12.49 -25.71
N THR A 235 24.76 13.63 -26.31
CA THR A 235 23.88 13.67 -27.48
C THR A 235 24.35 12.71 -28.57
N SER A 236 25.67 12.57 -28.75
CA SER A 236 26.30 11.58 -29.63
C SER A 236 25.94 10.13 -29.29
N LEU A 237 25.91 9.79 -28.00
CA LEU A 237 25.54 8.46 -27.53
C LEU A 237 24.03 8.22 -27.67
N ILE A 238 23.18 9.21 -27.36
CA ILE A 238 21.72 9.13 -27.57
C ILE A 238 21.40 8.89 -29.06
N ILE A 239 22.06 9.62 -29.97
CA ILE A 239 21.90 9.45 -31.41
C ILE A 239 22.33 8.03 -31.84
N SER A 240 23.43 7.53 -31.28
CA SER A 240 23.93 6.19 -31.61
C SER A 240 23.00 5.09 -31.13
N LEU A 241 22.49 5.20 -29.90
CA LEU A 241 21.49 4.29 -29.35
C LEU A 241 20.17 4.34 -30.13
N GLY A 242 19.75 5.52 -30.59
CA GLY A 242 18.52 5.69 -31.37
C GLY A 242 18.55 5.00 -32.74
N ARG A 243 19.72 4.60 -33.23
CA ARG A 243 19.85 3.81 -34.46
C ARG A 243 19.53 2.33 -34.24
N ILE A 244 19.66 1.84 -33.01
CA ILE A 244 19.39 0.45 -32.64
C ILE A 244 17.87 0.23 -32.67
N LYS A 245 17.43 -0.78 -33.42
CA LYS A 245 15.99 -1.05 -33.64
C LYS A 245 15.40 -2.03 -32.62
N GLN A 246 16.24 -2.67 -31.81
CA GLN A 246 15.82 -3.59 -30.77
C GLN A 246 15.20 -2.86 -29.57
N SER A 247 14.33 -3.57 -28.83
CA SER A 247 13.80 -3.11 -27.53
C SER A 247 14.87 -3.26 -26.46
N PHE A 248 15.28 -2.15 -25.84
CA PHE A 248 16.21 -2.16 -24.71
C PHE A 248 16.06 -0.89 -23.86
N VAL A 249 16.58 -0.97 -22.65
CA VAL A 249 16.77 0.16 -21.73
C VAL A 249 18.21 0.18 -21.23
N LEU A 250 18.70 1.35 -20.84
CA LEU A 250 19.93 1.48 -20.08
C LEU A 250 19.57 1.91 -18.67
N THR A 251 20.15 1.24 -17.69
CA THR A 251 20.00 1.58 -16.27
C THR A 251 21.32 2.13 -15.72
N ASN A 252 21.25 2.96 -14.68
CA ASN A 252 22.45 3.48 -14.01
C ASN A 252 22.64 2.80 -12.64
N PRO A 253 23.56 1.82 -12.52
CA PRO A 253 23.76 1.07 -11.27
C PRO A 253 24.41 1.90 -10.16
N ARG A 254 24.94 3.09 -10.47
CA ARG A 254 25.53 4.00 -9.46
C ARG A 254 24.47 4.82 -8.72
N LEU A 255 23.25 4.87 -9.25
CA LEU A 255 22.15 5.58 -8.62
C LEU A 255 21.30 4.60 -7.81
N SER A 256 20.68 5.12 -6.75
CA SER A 256 19.75 4.36 -5.92
C SER A 256 18.69 3.73 -6.80
N ASP A 257 18.44 2.43 -6.59
CA ASP A 257 17.42 1.65 -7.26
C ASP A 257 17.64 1.38 -8.76
N MET A 258 18.84 1.62 -9.30
CA MET A 258 19.22 1.31 -10.69
C MET A 258 18.21 1.83 -11.74
N PRO A 259 17.93 3.13 -11.76
CA PRO A 259 16.89 3.70 -12.60
C PRO A 259 17.25 3.61 -14.08
N ILE A 260 16.23 3.50 -14.93
CA ILE A 260 16.34 3.61 -16.38
C ILE A 260 16.73 5.04 -16.75
N VAL A 261 17.86 5.19 -17.43
CA VAL A 261 18.39 6.47 -17.92
C VAL A 261 18.19 6.65 -19.43
N TYR A 262 17.89 5.56 -20.15
CA TYR A 262 17.51 5.59 -21.55
C TYR A 262 16.54 4.45 -21.86
N ALA A 263 15.56 4.72 -22.70
CA ALA A 263 14.66 3.72 -23.25
C ALA A 263 14.59 3.88 -24.77
N SER A 264 14.72 2.78 -25.51
CA SER A 264 14.63 2.81 -26.97
C SER A 264 13.19 3.04 -27.43
N ASP A 265 13.02 3.62 -28.62
CA ASP A 265 11.67 3.82 -29.18
C ASP A 265 10.92 2.50 -29.36
N ALA A 266 11.64 1.41 -29.62
CA ALA A 266 11.06 0.06 -29.70
C ALA A 266 10.55 -0.41 -28.34
N PHE A 267 11.25 -0.11 -27.24
CA PHE A 267 10.78 -0.40 -25.89
C PHE A 267 9.53 0.42 -25.53
N LEU A 268 9.51 1.72 -25.83
CA LEU A 268 8.36 2.58 -25.55
C LEU A 268 7.12 2.11 -26.32
N LYS A 269 7.28 1.74 -27.60
CA LYS A 269 6.20 1.18 -28.42
C LYS A 269 5.72 -0.19 -27.92
N LEU A 270 6.65 -1.05 -27.51
CA LEU A 270 6.33 -2.39 -27.02
C LEU A 270 5.54 -2.36 -25.70
N THR A 271 5.94 -1.48 -24.79
CA THR A 271 5.38 -1.41 -23.44
C THR A 271 4.20 -0.45 -23.32
N GLY A 272 4.08 0.52 -24.24
CA GLY A 272 3.01 1.52 -24.25
C GLY A 272 3.25 2.72 -23.31
N TYR A 273 4.31 2.70 -22.50
CA TYR A 273 4.64 3.83 -21.61
C TYR A 273 5.30 4.98 -22.38
N ALA A 274 4.96 6.20 -22.00
CA ALA A 274 5.63 7.39 -22.49
C ALA A 274 7.03 7.53 -21.87
N LYS A 275 7.95 8.20 -22.56
CA LYS A 275 9.36 8.33 -22.13
C LYS A 275 9.51 8.91 -20.72
N ASN A 276 8.69 9.90 -20.36
CA ASN A 276 8.67 10.51 -19.03
C ASN A 276 8.12 9.58 -17.93
N GLU A 277 7.39 8.53 -18.30
CA GLU A 277 6.88 7.51 -17.38
C GLU A 277 7.85 6.35 -17.17
N VAL A 278 8.91 6.28 -17.97
CA VAL A 278 9.94 5.22 -17.93
C VAL A 278 11.23 5.72 -17.32
N LEU A 279 11.70 6.91 -17.74
CA LEU A 279 12.96 7.47 -17.26
C LEU A 279 12.90 7.73 -15.75
N GLY A 280 13.95 7.33 -15.04
CA GLY A 280 14.04 7.45 -13.58
C GLY A 280 13.44 6.29 -12.80
N ARG A 281 12.85 5.28 -13.46
CA ARG A 281 12.24 4.11 -12.80
C ARG A 281 13.09 2.87 -12.95
N ASN A 282 13.02 1.97 -12.00
CA ASN A 282 13.59 0.63 -12.16
C ASN A 282 12.69 -0.25 -13.03
N CYS A 283 13.28 -1.09 -13.90
CA CYS A 283 12.57 -1.99 -14.82
C CYS A 283 11.48 -2.87 -14.17
N ARG A 284 11.57 -3.14 -12.86
CA ARG A 284 10.53 -3.90 -12.14
C ARG A 284 9.14 -3.28 -12.20
N PHE A 285 9.03 -1.99 -12.55
CA PHE A 285 7.75 -1.32 -12.73
C PHE A 285 6.88 -1.97 -13.82
N LEU A 286 7.49 -2.70 -14.76
CA LEU A 286 6.81 -3.46 -15.80
C LEU A 286 6.15 -4.76 -15.30
N GLY A 287 6.46 -5.21 -14.09
CA GLY A 287 5.80 -6.39 -13.51
C GLY A 287 4.30 -6.16 -13.42
N GLY A 288 3.49 -7.22 -13.53
CA GLY A 288 2.03 -7.26 -13.45
C GLY A 288 1.55 -8.26 -12.39
N THR A 289 0.24 -8.42 -12.22
CA THR A 289 -0.34 -9.44 -11.31
C THR A 289 0.04 -10.88 -11.69
N ASP A 290 0.30 -11.11 -12.96
CA ASP A 290 0.69 -12.43 -13.51
C ASP A 290 2.21 -12.58 -13.63
N THR A 291 2.99 -11.59 -13.20
CA THR A 291 4.45 -11.71 -13.17
C THR A 291 4.86 -12.61 -12.03
N ASP A 292 5.55 -13.69 -12.39
CA ASP A 292 6.11 -14.63 -11.42
C ASP A 292 7.09 -13.90 -10.49
N THR A 293 6.80 -13.97 -9.19
CA THR A 293 7.57 -13.28 -8.16
C THR A 293 8.89 -13.98 -7.86
N SER A 294 9.02 -15.27 -8.20
CA SER A 294 10.26 -16.03 -8.02
C SER A 294 11.33 -15.66 -9.06
N THR A 295 10.92 -15.21 -10.25
CA THR A 295 11.82 -14.67 -11.29
C THR A 295 12.29 -13.24 -11.02
N LEU A 296 11.55 -12.44 -10.25
CA LEU A 296 11.98 -11.09 -9.84
C LEU A 296 13.29 -11.12 -9.03
N HIS A 297 13.49 -12.14 -8.18
CA HIS A 297 14.73 -12.35 -7.43
C HIS A 297 15.94 -12.73 -8.31
N LEU A 298 15.71 -13.41 -9.44
CA LEU A 298 16.77 -13.80 -10.38
C LEU A 298 17.31 -12.60 -11.18
N VAL A 299 16.47 -11.60 -11.45
CA VAL A 299 16.90 -10.35 -12.12
C VAL A 299 17.72 -9.45 -11.18
N ILE A 300 17.54 -9.56 -9.86
CA ILE A 300 18.29 -8.81 -8.84
C ILE A 300 19.79 -9.21 -8.80
N HIS A 301 20.13 -10.42 -9.24
CA HIS A 301 21.51 -10.94 -9.19
C HIS A 301 22.32 -10.78 -10.49
N PHE A 302 21.70 -10.27 -11.56
CA PHE A 302 22.35 -10.09 -12.87
C PHE A 302 22.65 -8.63 -13.24
N PHE A 303 22.32 -7.66 -12.37
CA PHE A 303 22.64 -6.23 -12.54
C PHE A 303 23.30 -5.65 -11.30
#